data_AF-A0A6G4LP26-F1
#
_entry.id   AF-A0A6G4LP26-F1
#
_cell.length_a   1.000
_cell.length_b   1.000
_cell.length_c   1.000
_cell.angle_alpha   90.00
_cell.angle_beta   90.00
_cell.angle_gamma   90.00
#
_symmetry.space_group_name_H-M   'P 1'
#
loop_
_entity.id
_entity.type
_entity.pdbx_description
1 polymer ?
#
loop_
_entity_poly.entity_id
_entity_poly.type
_entity_poly.pdbx_seq_one_letter_code
_entity_poly.pdbx_strand_id
1 'polypeptide(L)'
;VEWAPNTETSKRVDLNTLTPEEVASWKPGQTLLLNGKMLTGRDAAHKRIADMLAKGEKLPIDFTNRVIYYVGPVDPVRDEVVGPAGPTTATRMDKFTETMLAQTGLIAMVGKAERGPVAIESIKKHKSAYLMA
;
A
#
# COMPACT_ATOMS: atom_id res chain seq x y z
N VAL A 1 7.83 -24.73 -7.12
CA VAL A 1 8.02 -23.58 -8.02
C VAL A 1 9.35 -22.94 -7.63
N GLU A 2 10.37 -23.03 -8.47
CA GLU A 2 11.59 -22.23 -8.28
C GLU A 2 11.33 -20.86 -8.90
N TRP A 3 10.99 -19.89 -8.05
CA TRP A 3 10.90 -18.50 -8.45
C TRP A 3 12.11 -17.76 -7.89
N ALA A 4 12.84 -17.05 -8.76
CA ALA A 4 13.92 -16.16 -8.37
C ALA A 4 13.57 -14.73 -8.84
N PRO A 5 13.72 -13.71 -7.97
CA PRO A 5 13.53 -12.33 -8.40
C PRO A 5 14.61 -11.95 -9.42
N ASN A 6 14.23 -11.23 -10.47
CA ASN A 6 15.21 -10.61 -11.37
C ASN A 6 15.83 -9.40 -10.68
N THR A 7 16.92 -9.63 -9.93
CA THR A 7 17.62 -8.58 -9.18
C THR A 7 18.46 -7.66 -10.05
N GLU A 8 18.68 -8.00 -11.32
CA GLU A 8 19.45 -7.17 -12.27
C GLU A 8 18.61 -6.00 -12.79
N THR A 9 17.31 -6.22 -13.00
CA THR A 9 16.39 -5.22 -13.57
C THR A 9 15.45 -4.58 -12.56
N SER A 10 15.24 -5.22 -11.39
CA SER A 10 14.33 -4.70 -10.37
C SER A 10 15.02 -3.71 -9.44
N LYS A 11 14.33 -2.60 -9.12
CA LYS A 11 14.83 -1.63 -8.14
C LYS A 11 14.55 -2.13 -6.72
N ARG A 12 15.59 -2.20 -5.88
CA ARG A 12 15.44 -2.50 -4.45
C ARG A 12 14.98 -1.24 -3.70
N VAL A 13 14.02 -1.41 -2.80
CA VAL A 13 13.44 -0.31 -2.01
C VAL A 13 13.39 -0.72 -0.55
N ASP A 14 14.01 0.07 0.33
CA ASP A 14 13.85 -0.06 1.78
C ASP A 14 12.68 0.80 2.26
N LEU A 15 11.64 0.14 2.76
CA LEU A 15 10.43 0.77 3.28
C LEU A 15 10.65 1.46 4.63
N ASN A 16 11.72 1.14 5.35
CA ASN A 16 12.00 1.76 6.65
C ASN A 16 12.55 3.18 6.50
N THR A 17 13.10 3.52 5.33
CA THR A 17 13.69 4.83 5.02
C THR A 17 13.04 5.47 3.78
N LEU A 18 11.84 5.02 3.41
CA LEU A 18 11.15 5.47 2.20
C LEU A 18 10.78 6.96 2.30
N THR A 19 10.97 7.69 1.21
CA THR A 19 10.61 9.12 1.12
C THR A 19 9.66 9.39 -0.05
N PRO A 20 8.92 10.50 -0.04
CA PRO A 20 8.09 10.92 -1.18
C PRO A 20 8.90 11.10 -2.47
N GLU A 21 10.15 11.58 -2.38
CA GLU A 21 11.02 11.79 -3.54
C GLU A 21 11.42 10.46 -4.19
N GLU A 22 11.72 9.45 -3.38
CA GLU A 22 11.99 8.09 -3.87
C GLU A 22 10.76 7.51 -4.58
N VAL A 23 9.56 7.65 -4.00
CA VAL A 23 8.30 7.24 -4.65
C VAL A 23 8.06 7.98 -5.96
N ALA A 24 8.30 9.30 -5.99
CA ALA A 24 8.14 10.12 -7.19
C ALA A 24 9.15 9.78 -8.30
N SER A 25 10.25 9.11 -7.96
CA SER A 25 11.24 8.63 -8.94
C SER A 25 10.78 7.39 -9.73
N TRP A 26 9.77 6.67 -9.22
CA TRP A 26 9.30 5.43 -9.81
C TRP A 26 8.52 5.68 -11.10
N LYS A 27 8.62 4.73 -12.03
CA LYS A 27 7.94 4.80 -13.33
C LYS A 27 6.92 3.66 -13.48
N PRO A 28 5.77 3.89 -14.13
CA PRO A 28 4.86 2.81 -14.50
C PRO A 28 5.59 1.69 -15.26
N GLY A 29 5.33 0.44 -14.88
CA GLY A 29 5.99 -0.74 -15.46
C GLY A 29 7.34 -1.11 -14.82
N GLN A 30 7.86 -0.31 -13.89
CA GLN A 30 9.06 -0.66 -13.14
C GLN A 30 8.78 -1.77 -12.12
N THR A 31 9.64 -2.78 -12.05
CA THR A 31 9.58 -3.83 -11.02
C THR A 31 10.35 -3.38 -9.78
N LEU A 32 9.71 -3.47 -8.61
CA LEU A 32 10.29 -3.10 -7.32
C LEU A 32 10.41 -4.31 -6.41
N LEU A 33 11.50 -4.41 -5.66
CA LEU A 33 11.71 -5.38 -4.59
C LEU A 33 11.68 -4.64 -3.26
N LEU A 34 10.55 -4.74 -2.56
CA LEU A 34 10.33 -4.03 -1.30
C LEU A 34 10.89 -4.83 -0.12
N ASN A 35 11.61 -4.16 0.79
CA ASN A 35 12.09 -4.72 2.04
C ASN A 35 11.72 -3.77 3.20
N GLY A 36 11.26 -4.30 4.34
CA GLY A 36 10.96 -3.50 5.53
C GLY A 36 9.49 -3.53 5.95
N LYS A 37 9.08 -2.54 6.77
CA LYS A 37 7.78 -2.54 7.47
C LYS A 37 6.68 -1.83 6.68
N MET A 38 5.69 -2.58 6.22
CA MET A 38 4.44 -2.04 5.66
C MET A 38 3.25 -2.20 6.63
N LEU A 39 2.23 -1.38 6.41
CA LEU A 39 0.93 -1.51 7.05
C LEU A 39 0.07 -2.51 6.27
N THR A 40 -0.87 -3.18 6.93
CA THR A 40 -1.86 -4.03 6.26
C THR A 40 -3.25 -3.54 6.58
N GLY A 41 -4.13 -3.48 5.58
CA GLY A 41 -5.50 -3.08 5.81
C GLY A 41 -6.34 -3.13 4.54
N ARG A 42 -7.61 -3.51 4.68
CA ARG A 42 -8.58 -3.57 3.58
C ARG A 42 -9.85 -2.80 3.93
N ASP A 43 -11.00 -3.23 3.44
CA ASP A 43 -12.29 -2.56 3.50
C ASP A 43 -12.66 -2.03 4.90
N ALA A 44 -12.67 -2.88 5.92
CA ALA A 44 -13.08 -2.51 7.28
C ALA A 44 -12.09 -1.55 7.97
N ALA A 45 -10.79 -1.75 7.73
CA ALA A 45 -9.75 -0.87 8.26
C ALA A 45 -9.87 0.54 7.65
N HIS A 46 -10.02 0.63 6.32
CA HIS A 46 -10.18 1.91 5.63
C HIS A 46 -11.46 2.64 6.05
N LYS A 47 -12.57 1.92 6.22
CA LYS A 47 -13.80 2.51 6.74
C LYS A 47 -13.59 3.11 8.13
N ARG A 48 -13.00 2.34 9.05
CA ARG A 48 -12.73 2.82 10.42
C ARG A 48 -11.81 4.04 10.43
N ILE A 49 -10.75 4.04 9.62
CA ILE A 49 -9.82 5.18 9.51
C ILE A 49 -10.57 6.42 8.99
N ALA A 50 -11.36 6.29 7.93
CA ALA A 50 -12.13 7.39 7.39
C ALA A 50 -13.15 7.94 8.40
N ASP A 51 -13.84 7.06 9.14
CA ASP A 51 -14.80 7.45 10.18
C ASP A 51 -14.10 8.21 11.34
N MET A 52 -12.90 7.78 11.74
CA MET A 52 -12.10 8.46 12.77
C MET A 52 -11.64 9.84 12.29
N LEU A 53 -11.12 9.94 11.06
CA LEU A 53 -10.69 11.20 10.46
C LEU A 53 -11.86 12.20 10.32
N ALA A 54 -13.03 11.72 9.91
CA ALA A 54 -14.23 12.55 9.82
C ALA A 54 -14.68 13.14 11.17
N LYS A 55 -14.34 12.47 12.28
CA LYS A 55 -14.59 12.94 13.65
C LYS A 55 -13.44 13.77 14.24
N GLY A 56 -12.34 13.96 13.51
CA GLY A 56 -11.14 14.61 14.02
C GLY A 56 -10.40 13.78 15.09
N GLU A 57 -10.64 12.47 15.13
CA GLU A 57 -9.98 11.57 16.08
C GLU A 57 -8.53 11.29 15.65
N LYS A 58 -7.65 11.12 16.63
CA LYS A 58 -6.26 10.72 16.37
C LYS A 58 -6.20 9.25 15.94
N LEU A 59 -5.51 8.97 14.84
CA LEU A 59 -5.26 7.60 14.40
C LEU A 59 -4.32 6.88 15.37
N PRO A 60 -4.52 5.57 15.60
CA PRO A 60 -3.71 4.80 16.55
C PRO A 60 -2.29 4.51 16.04
N ILE A 61 -2.02 4.77 14.75
CA ILE A 61 -0.77 4.49 14.06
C ILE A 61 -0.46 5.68 13.15
N ASP A 62 0.82 6.00 12.99
CA ASP A 62 1.31 6.99 12.04
C ASP A 62 1.48 6.37 10.64
N PHE A 63 0.90 7.04 9.64
CA PHE A 63 0.91 6.64 8.24
C PHE A 63 1.94 7.44 7.41
N THR A 64 2.59 8.44 8.01
CA THR A 64 3.59 9.28 7.37
C THR A 64 4.68 8.44 6.74
N ASN A 65 4.88 8.61 5.44
CA ASN A 65 5.85 7.88 4.62
C ASN A 65 5.71 6.34 4.68
N ARG A 66 4.50 5.84 4.94
CA ARG A 66 4.23 4.40 4.96
C ARG A 66 3.62 3.90 3.65
N VAL A 67 3.74 2.60 3.48
CA VAL A 67 3.06 1.82 2.43
C VAL A 67 2.00 0.94 3.08
N ILE A 68 0.81 0.87 2.48
CA ILE A 68 -0.26 -0.03 2.93
C ILE A 68 -0.50 -1.14 1.92
N TYR A 69 -0.55 -2.37 2.42
CA TYR A 69 -0.84 -3.57 1.65
C TYR A 69 -2.28 -4.04 1.88
N TYR A 70 -3.03 -4.15 0.79
CA TYR A 70 -4.40 -4.65 0.79
C TYR A 70 -4.42 -6.17 0.88
N VAL A 71 -4.36 -6.67 2.10
CA VAL A 71 -4.29 -8.10 2.40
C VAL A 71 -5.23 -8.48 3.55
N GLY A 72 -5.73 -9.70 3.48
CA GLY A 72 -6.35 -10.40 4.61
C GLY A 72 -5.60 -11.71 4.80
N PRO A 73 -4.53 -11.75 5.61
CA PRO A 73 -3.76 -12.96 5.79
C PRO A 73 -4.63 -14.04 6.44
N VAL A 74 -4.43 -15.28 6.04
CA VAL A 74 -5.02 -16.45 6.71
C VAL A 74 -4.17 -16.80 7.93
N ASP A 75 -4.77 -17.46 8.91
CA ASP A 75 -4.06 -17.95 10.08
C ASP A 75 -2.86 -18.80 9.67
N PRO A 76 -1.68 -18.59 10.28
CA PRO A 76 -0.50 -19.40 10.01
C PRO A 76 -0.73 -20.86 10.41
N VAL A 77 -0.11 -21.78 9.68
CA VAL A 77 -0.17 -23.21 9.96
C VAL A 77 1.20 -23.69 10.45
N ARG A 78 1.22 -24.50 11.52
CA ARG A 78 2.45 -25.04 12.13
C ARG A 78 3.41 -23.90 12.53
N ASP A 79 4.62 -23.90 11.97
CA ASP A 79 5.71 -22.99 12.31
C ASP A 79 5.81 -21.79 11.34
N GLU A 80 4.80 -21.57 10.50
CA GLU A 80 4.75 -20.39 9.63
C GLU A 80 4.57 -19.11 10.44
N VAL A 81 5.36 -18.08 10.12
CA VAL A 81 5.26 -16.77 10.79
C VAL A 81 3.97 -16.04 10.37
N VAL A 82 3.54 -16.23 9.12
CA VAL A 82 2.34 -15.65 8.53
C VAL A 82 1.76 -16.68 7.56
N GLY A 83 0.45 -16.92 7.63
CA GLY A 83 -0.23 -17.75 6.63
C GLY A 83 -0.31 -17.07 5.26
N PRO A 84 -0.97 -17.69 4.27
CA PRO A 84 -1.12 -17.12 2.93
C PRO A 84 -1.62 -15.68 2.94
N ALA A 85 -0.86 -14.78 2.33
CA ALA A 85 -1.04 -13.32 2.41
C ALA A 85 -1.09 -12.67 1.01
N GLY A 86 -1.96 -13.19 0.13
CA GLY A 86 -2.13 -12.68 -1.23
C GLY A 86 -2.87 -11.33 -1.33
N PRO A 87 -2.65 -10.57 -2.41
CA PRO A 87 -3.20 -9.24 -2.58
C PRO A 87 -4.70 -9.29 -2.84
N THR A 88 -5.36 -8.21 -2.44
CA THR A 88 -6.80 -8.04 -2.61
C THR A 88 -7.11 -6.93 -3.61
N THR A 89 -8.26 -7.02 -4.27
CA THR A 89 -8.68 -6.09 -5.34
C THR A 89 -8.69 -4.64 -4.85
N ALA A 90 -7.85 -3.81 -5.45
CA ALA A 90 -7.58 -2.44 -5.01
C ALA A 90 -8.74 -1.47 -5.25
N THR A 91 -9.57 -1.71 -6.29
CA THR A 91 -10.73 -0.85 -6.59
C THR A 91 -11.72 -0.70 -5.44
N ARG A 92 -11.79 -1.68 -4.54
CA ARG A 92 -12.67 -1.60 -3.34
C ARG A 92 -12.25 -0.50 -2.36
N MET A 93 -11.00 -0.05 -2.43
CA MET A 93 -10.44 1.02 -1.62
C MET A 93 -10.46 2.39 -2.33
N ASP A 94 -10.91 2.47 -3.58
CA ASP A 94 -10.89 3.72 -4.38
C ASP A 94 -11.65 4.86 -3.69
N LYS A 95 -12.83 4.55 -3.13
CA LYS A 95 -13.66 5.53 -2.39
C LYS A 95 -12.97 6.13 -1.16
N PHE A 96 -11.94 5.48 -0.63
CA PHE A 96 -11.17 5.95 0.53
C PHE A 96 -9.84 6.60 0.14
N THR A 97 -9.42 6.48 -1.12
CA THR A 97 -8.04 6.83 -1.53
C THR A 97 -7.73 8.30 -1.31
N GLU A 98 -8.66 9.21 -1.67
CA GLU A 98 -8.46 10.63 -1.42
C GLU A 98 -8.33 10.96 0.06
N THR A 99 -9.20 10.41 0.91
CA THR A 99 -9.13 10.61 2.36
C THR A 99 -7.81 10.11 2.92
N MET A 100 -7.37 8.91 2.51
CA MET A 100 -6.13 8.31 2.98
C MET A 100 -4.92 9.16 2.56
N LEU A 101 -4.80 9.50 1.28
CA LEU A 101 -3.63 10.23 0.78
C LEU A 101 -3.59 11.68 1.32
N ALA A 102 -4.74 12.36 1.38
CA ALA A 102 -4.78 13.76 1.79
C ALA A 102 -4.56 13.98 3.29
N GLN A 103 -4.92 13.01 4.14
CA GLN A 103 -5.00 13.25 5.60
C GLN A 103 -4.05 12.39 6.44
N THR A 104 -3.43 11.36 5.86
CA THR A 104 -2.63 10.41 6.67
C THR A 104 -1.13 10.48 6.40
N GLY A 105 -0.70 11.09 5.29
CA GLY A 105 0.72 11.08 4.88
C GLY A 105 1.19 9.74 4.29
N LEU A 106 0.26 8.83 3.99
CA LEU A 106 0.52 7.59 3.24
C LEU A 106 1.06 7.92 1.84
N ILE A 107 2.15 7.26 1.44
CA ILE A 107 2.83 7.56 0.18
C ILE A 107 2.73 6.46 -0.88
N ALA A 108 2.36 5.22 -0.52
CA ALA A 108 2.07 4.20 -1.52
C ALA A 108 1.07 3.13 -1.04
N MET A 109 0.47 2.42 -1.99
CA MET A 109 -0.48 1.34 -1.75
C MET A 109 -0.12 0.11 -2.59
N VAL A 110 -0.37 -1.10 -2.07
CA VAL A 110 -0.14 -2.38 -2.74
C VAL A 110 -1.45 -3.17 -2.80
N GLY A 111 -1.79 -3.72 -3.96
CA GLY A 111 -2.97 -4.55 -4.16
C GLY A 111 -2.98 -5.24 -5.53
N LYS A 112 -4.14 -5.75 -5.95
CA LYS A 112 -4.33 -6.32 -7.30
C LYS A 112 -5.40 -5.60 -8.10
N ALA A 113 -5.40 -5.84 -9.41
CA ALA A 113 -6.26 -5.22 -10.41
C ALA A 113 -5.99 -3.72 -10.63
N GLU A 114 -6.56 -3.18 -11.69
CA GLU A 114 -6.46 -1.75 -12.04
C GLU A 114 -7.17 -0.86 -11.01
N ARG A 115 -6.87 0.44 -11.03
CA ARG A 115 -7.54 1.45 -10.19
C ARG A 115 -8.55 2.21 -11.04
N GLY A 116 -9.67 2.63 -10.43
CA GLY A 116 -10.63 3.48 -11.08
C GLY A 116 -10.13 4.93 -11.28
N PRO A 117 -10.78 5.73 -12.12
CA PRO A 117 -10.36 7.09 -12.46
C PRO A 117 -10.23 8.00 -11.24
N VAL A 118 -11.14 7.88 -10.26
CA VAL A 118 -11.10 8.67 -9.03
C VAL A 118 -9.83 8.40 -8.22
N ALA A 119 -9.42 7.14 -8.12
CA ALA A 119 -8.19 6.77 -7.42
C ALA A 119 -6.95 7.21 -8.21
N ILE A 120 -6.95 7.10 -9.54
CA ILE A 120 -5.85 7.57 -10.40
C ILE A 120 -5.64 9.07 -10.22
N GLU A 121 -6.70 9.87 -10.25
CA GLU A 121 -6.60 11.32 -10.06
C GLU A 121 -6.09 11.68 -8.67
N SER A 122 -6.54 10.96 -7.63
CA SER A 122 -6.04 11.15 -6.26
C SER A 122 -4.55 10.78 -6.13
N ILE A 123 -4.14 9.63 -6.69
CA ILE A 123 -2.73 9.19 -6.72
C ILE A 123 -1.86 10.25 -7.38
N LYS A 124 -2.31 10.79 -8.53
CA LYS A 124 -1.61 11.85 -9.26
C LYS A 124 -1.53 13.14 -8.46
N LYS A 125 -2.65 13.57 -7.85
CA LYS A 125 -2.74 14.79 -7.03
C LYS A 125 -1.74 14.76 -5.87
N HIS A 126 -1.62 13.61 -5.20
CA HIS A 126 -0.79 13.45 -4.01
C HIS A 126 0.62 12.89 -4.30
N LYS A 127 0.98 12.70 -5.58
CA LYS A 127 2.27 12.14 -6.01
C LYS A 127 2.60 10.82 -5.32
N SER A 128 1.57 10.00 -5.09
CA SER A 128 1.69 8.67 -4.48
C SER A 128 1.90 7.61 -5.57
N ALA A 129 2.18 6.37 -5.16
CA ALA A 129 2.25 5.23 -6.06
C ALA A 129 1.23 4.13 -5.71
N TYR A 130 0.75 3.45 -6.74
CA TYR A 130 0.06 2.16 -6.60
C TYR A 130 0.94 1.06 -7.20
N LEU A 131 1.20 0.02 -6.42
CA LEU A 131 2.00 -1.12 -6.80
C LEU A 131 1.07 -2.34 -6.95
N MET A 132 1.12 -2.97 -8.10
CA MET A 132 0.39 -4.22 -8.33
C MET A 132 1.23 -5.39 -7.86
N ALA A 133 0.63 -6.28 -7.07
CA ALA A 133 1.23 -7.52 -6.57
C ALA A 133 0.38 -8.73 -6.97
#